data_AF-A0A218P1M2-F1
#
_entry.id   AF-A0A218P1M2-F1
#
_cell.length_a   1.000
_cell.length_b   1.000
_cell.length_c   1.000
_cell.angle_alpha   90.00
_cell.angle_beta   90.00
_cell.angle_gamma   90.00
#
_symmetry.space_group_name_H-M   'P 1'
#
loop_
_entity.id
_entity.type
_entity.pdbx_description
1 polymer ?
#
loop_
_entity_poly.entity_id
_entity_poly.type
_entity_poly.pdbx_seq_one_letter_code
_entity_poly.pdbx_strand_id
1 'polypeptide(L)'
;MEAEEYLLLLGLALAVLALVYPGQTLSGEFCEGSHGKLGDYYVSVSDGFLRVSGESGDAFVAYRQNVILRRVPLDYSYSPDSGCYTVKIRYKGQGFLYVFAGGLALAGGAFFYMAFLKYH
;
A
#
# COMPACT_ATOMS: atom_id res chain seq x y z
N MET A 1 34.12 -10.76 9.71
CA MET A 1 32.98 -11.13 8.87
C MET A 1 33.41 -11.05 7.44
N GLU A 2 33.09 -12.07 6.67
CA GLU A 2 33.39 -12.13 5.25
C GLU A 2 32.37 -11.31 4.44
N ALA A 3 32.72 -10.90 3.21
CA ALA A 3 31.87 -10.05 2.38
C ALA A 3 30.47 -10.66 2.13
N GLU A 4 30.37 -11.99 2.10
CA GLU A 4 29.11 -12.70 1.87
C GLU A 4 28.19 -12.67 3.09
N GLU A 5 28.76 -12.64 4.31
CA GLU A 5 27.98 -12.48 5.55
C GLU A 5 27.35 -11.08 5.61
N TYR A 6 28.09 -10.05 5.16
CA TYR A 6 27.54 -8.70 5.04
C TYR A 6 26.41 -8.62 4.01
N LEU A 7 26.56 -9.27 2.86
CA LEU A 7 25.51 -9.32 1.84
C LEU A 7 24.26 -10.06 2.32
N LEU A 8 24.44 -11.15 3.08
CA LEU A 8 23.34 -11.89 3.68
C LEU A 8 22.59 -11.06 4.73
N LEU A 9 23.32 -10.40 5.63
CA LEU A 9 22.74 -9.51 6.64
C LEU A 9 22.03 -8.31 5.99
N LEU A 10 22.63 -7.71 4.97
CA LEU A 10 22.04 -6.59 4.24
C LEU A 10 20.75 -7.02 3.51
N GLY A 11 20.76 -8.17 2.83
CA GLY A 11 19.59 -8.70 2.14
C GLY A 11 18.42 -8.97 3.09
N LEU A 12 18.70 -9.61 4.24
CA LEU A 12 17.72 -9.83 5.30
C LEU A 12 17.20 -8.51 5.88
N ALA A 13 18.09 -7.55 6.17
CA ALA A 13 17.69 -6.25 6.67
C ALA A 13 16.75 -5.52 5.71
N LEU A 14 17.04 -5.54 4.40
CA LEU A 14 16.17 -4.95 3.37
C LEU A 14 14.81 -5.64 3.31
N ALA A 15 14.76 -6.98 3.37
CA ALA A 15 13.50 -7.72 3.36
C ALA A 15 12.65 -7.41 4.61
N VAL A 16 13.27 -7.40 5.80
CA VAL A 16 12.58 -7.06 7.06
C VAL A 16 12.09 -5.61 7.05
N LEU A 17 12.94 -4.67 6.64
CA LEU A 17 12.56 -3.25 6.56
C LEU A 17 11.39 -3.04 5.60
N ALA A 18 11.37 -3.71 4.43
CA ALA A 18 10.26 -3.63 3.50
C ALA A 18 8.92 -4.13 4.09
N LEU A 19 8.97 -5.15 4.94
CA LEU A 19 7.79 -5.69 5.64
C LEU A 19 7.33 -4.76 6.77
N VAL A 20 8.25 -4.24 7.58
CA VAL A 20 7.92 -3.46 8.79
C VAL A 20 7.62 -1.99 8.47
N TYR A 21 8.15 -1.44 7.36
CA TYR A 21 7.94 -0.04 7.04
C TYR A 21 6.43 0.27 6.93
N PRO A 22 5.92 1.22 7.72
CA PRO A 22 4.50 1.51 7.78
C PRO A 22 4.03 2.10 6.45
N GLY A 23 2.81 1.74 6.03
CA GLY A 23 2.15 2.44 4.94
C GLY A 23 1.89 3.89 5.32
N GLN A 24 2.06 4.81 4.37
CA GLN A 24 1.65 6.19 4.56
C GLN A 24 0.12 6.27 4.59
N THR A 25 -0.43 7.05 5.51
CA THR A 25 -1.87 7.30 5.52
C THR A 25 -2.14 8.51 4.64
N LEU A 26 -2.81 8.28 3.51
CA LEU A 26 -3.25 9.34 2.62
C LEU A 26 -4.69 9.70 2.97
N SER A 27 -4.98 10.99 3.09
CA SER A 27 -6.31 11.50 3.40
C SER A 27 -6.71 12.58 2.43
N GLY A 28 -7.97 12.57 2.00
CA GLY A 28 -8.55 13.62 1.18
C GLY A 28 -10.00 13.88 1.54
N GLU A 29 -10.46 15.10 1.31
CA GLU A 29 -11.85 15.50 1.43
C GLU A 29 -12.46 15.67 0.03
N PHE A 30 -13.64 15.08 -0.17
CA PHE A 30 -14.33 15.01 -1.44
C PHE A 30 -15.80 15.37 -1.23
N CYS A 31 -16.22 16.50 -1.78
CA CYS A 31 -17.59 16.97 -1.76
C CYS A 31 -18.33 16.59 -3.04
N GLU A 32 -19.63 16.84 -3.10
CA GLU A 32 -20.47 16.57 -4.28
C GLU A 32 -19.86 17.16 -5.57
N GLY A 33 -19.77 16.34 -6.63
CA GLY A 33 -19.16 16.71 -7.91
C GLY A 33 -17.62 16.70 -7.94
N SER A 34 -16.96 16.47 -6.80
CA SER A 34 -15.51 16.38 -6.74
C SER A 34 -14.99 15.01 -7.16
N HIS A 35 -13.78 15.02 -7.71
CA HIS A 35 -13.06 13.82 -8.07
C HIS A 35 -11.55 14.04 -7.93
N GLY A 36 -10.81 12.97 -7.64
CA GLY A 36 -9.37 13.05 -7.50
C GLY A 36 -8.73 11.69 -7.29
N LYS A 37 -7.40 11.68 -7.17
CA LYS A 37 -6.64 10.47 -6.85
C LYS A 37 -6.18 10.51 -5.41
N LEU A 38 -6.30 9.38 -4.73
CA LEU A 38 -5.74 9.14 -3.41
C LEU A 38 -4.88 7.87 -3.50
N GLY A 39 -3.57 8.05 -3.64
CA GLY A 39 -2.64 6.95 -3.97
C GLY A 39 -2.99 6.33 -5.33
N ASP A 40 -3.16 5.00 -5.34
CA ASP A 40 -3.55 4.24 -6.54
C ASP A 40 -5.08 4.21 -6.77
N TYR A 41 -5.87 4.81 -5.87
CA TYR A 41 -7.33 4.83 -5.99
C TYR A 41 -7.83 6.13 -6.60
N TYR A 42 -8.83 6.03 -7.46
CA TYR A 42 -9.63 7.16 -7.92
C TYR A 42 -10.86 7.31 -7.02
N VAL A 43 -11.05 8.51 -6.49
CA VAL A 43 -12.18 8.87 -5.64
C VAL A 43 -13.07 9.83 -6.40
N SER A 44 -14.37 9.56 -6.41
CA SER A 44 -15.37 10.46 -6.97
C SER A 44 -16.63 10.50 -6.11
N VAL A 45 -17.30 11.65 -6.13
CA VAL A 45 -18.58 11.83 -5.45
C VAL A 45 -19.61 12.33 -6.46
N SER A 46 -20.66 11.54 -6.69
CA SER A 46 -21.82 11.95 -7.49
C SER A 46 -23.12 11.42 -6.91
N ASP A 47 -24.16 12.23 -6.98
CA ASP A 47 -25.51 11.95 -6.48
C ASP A 47 -25.50 11.55 -4.99
N GLY A 48 -24.56 12.11 -4.23
CA GLY A 48 -24.33 11.76 -2.83
C GLY A 48 -23.69 10.39 -2.62
N PHE A 49 -23.24 9.69 -3.66
CA PHE A 49 -22.46 8.46 -3.55
C PHE A 49 -20.97 8.75 -3.58
N LEU A 50 -20.26 8.28 -2.56
CA LEU A 50 -18.80 8.17 -2.59
C LEU A 50 -18.42 6.87 -3.30
N ARG A 51 -17.66 6.98 -4.39
CA ARG A 51 -17.06 5.84 -5.09
C ARG A 51 -15.54 5.92 -5.02
N VAL A 52 -14.94 4.81 -4.66
CA VAL A 52 -13.49 4.63 -4.66
C VAL A 52 -13.19 3.43 -5.55
N SER A 53 -12.53 3.68 -6.68
CA SER A 53 -12.21 2.67 -7.68
C SER A 53 -10.70 2.47 -7.75
N GLY A 54 -10.27 1.22 -7.80
CA GLY A 54 -8.88 0.83 -8.12
C GLY A 54 -8.79 0.27 -9.54
N GLU A 55 -7.63 -0.28 -9.90
CA GLU A 55 -7.42 -0.89 -11.22
C GLU A 55 -8.38 -2.06 -11.52
N SER A 56 -8.84 -2.78 -10.48
CA SER A 56 -9.76 -3.91 -10.59
C SER A 56 -11.25 -3.51 -10.53
N GLY A 57 -11.54 -2.21 -10.61
CA GLY A 57 -12.89 -1.64 -10.53
C GLY A 57 -13.21 -1.07 -9.14
N ASP A 58 -14.51 -1.03 -8.81
CA ASP A 58 -14.96 -0.41 -7.57
C ASP A 58 -14.46 -1.18 -6.34
N ALA A 59 -13.63 -0.50 -5.55
CA ALA A 59 -13.04 -1.01 -4.33
C ALA A 59 -13.91 -0.68 -3.11
N PHE A 60 -14.61 0.45 -3.15
CA PHE A 60 -15.50 0.89 -2.08
C PHE A 60 -16.59 1.83 -2.61
N VAL A 61 -17.82 1.66 -2.11
CA VAL A 61 -18.95 2.53 -2.42
C VAL A 61 -19.74 2.79 -1.14
N ALA A 62 -20.04 4.05 -0.87
CA ALA A 62 -20.89 4.45 0.25
C ALA A 62 -21.90 5.52 -0.18
N TYR A 63 -23.04 5.54 0.50
CA TYR A 63 -24.02 6.62 0.44
C TYR A 63 -24.21 7.18 1.84
N ARG A 64 -23.72 8.41 2.04
CA ARG A 64 -23.63 9.10 3.33
C ARG A 64 -22.94 8.24 4.37
N GLN A 65 -23.66 7.81 5.40
CA GLN A 65 -23.15 6.96 6.48
C GLN A 65 -23.27 5.46 6.17
N ASN A 66 -23.91 5.07 5.07
CA ASN A 66 -24.17 3.67 4.73
C ASN A 66 -23.15 3.16 3.72
N VAL A 67 -22.42 2.12 4.11
CA VAL A 67 -21.51 1.40 3.19
C VAL A 67 -22.33 0.44 2.34
N ILE A 68 -22.17 0.53 1.01
CA ILE A 68 -22.82 -0.36 0.04
C ILE A 68 -21.85 -1.45 -0.39
N LEU A 69 -20.59 -1.08 -0.63
CA LEU A 69 -19.53 -2.00 -1.05
C LEU A 69 -18.25 -1.69 -0.30
N ARG A 70 -17.58 -2.74 0.23
CA ARG A 70 -16.26 -2.63 0.86
C ARG A 70 -15.40 -3.83 0.49
N ARG A 71 -14.56 -3.67 -0.53
CA ARG A 71 -13.55 -4.67 -0.92
C ARG A 71 -12.17 -4.38 -0.32
N VAL A 72 -11.93 -3.14 0.10
CA VAL A 72 -10.66 -2.71 0.71
C VAL A 72 -10.88 -2.11 2.10
N PRO A 73 -9.93 -2.32 3.03
CA PRO A 73 -9.99 -1.70 4.35
C PRO A 73 -9.58 -0.22 4.24
N LEU A 74 -10.57 0.65 4.03
CA LEU A 74 -10.42 2.11 4.08
C LEU A 74 -11.27 2.70 5.19
N ASP A 75 -10.81 3.82 5.75
CA ASP A 75 -11.57 4.60 6.71
C ASP A 75 -12.26 5.75 5.98
N TYR A 76 -13.52 6.02 6.31
CA TYR A 76 -14.26 7.13 5.74
C TYR A 76 -15.18 7.77 6.77
N SER A 77 -15.49 9.04 6.58
CA SER A 77 -16.50 9.77 7.35
C SER A 77 -17.27 10.71 6.43
N TYR A 78 -18.58 10.83 6.66
CA TYR A 78 -19.43 11.79 5.98
C TYR A 78 -19.83 12.89 6.95
N SER A 79 -19.61 14.14 6.56
CA SER A 79 -20.03 15.33 7.31
C SER A 79 -21.39 15.81 6.78
N PRO A 80 -22.49 15.70 7.54
CA PRO A 80 -23.81 16.16 7.10
C PRO A 80 -23.88 17.67 6.86
N ASP A 81 -23.08 18.45 7.60
CA ASP A 81 -23.11 19.91 7.57
C ASP A 81 -22.43 20.47 6.30
N SER A 82 -21.35 19.83 5.84
CA SER A 82 -20.64 20.22 4.61
C SER A 82 -21.05 19.40 3.39
N GLY A 83 -21.71 18.26 3.57
CA GLY A 83 -22.03 17.33 2.48
C GLY A 83 -20.79 16.64 1.89
N CYS A 84 -19.67 16.65 2.62
CA CYS A 84 -18.39 16.14 2.12
C CYS A 84 -17.98 14.83 2.81
N TYR A 85 -17.22 14.03 2.07
CA TYR A 85 -16.62 12.79 2.53
C TYR A 85 -15.15 13.01 2.83
N THR A 86 -14.69 12.60 4.01
CA THR A 86 -13.27 12.40 4.27
C THR A 86 -12.94 10.94 4.06
N VAL A 87 -11.97 10.66 3.20
CA VAL A 87 -11.48 9.30 2.91
C VAL A 87 -10.04 9.20 3.37
N LYS A 88 -9.72 8.14 4.10
CA LYS A 88 -8.37 7.81 4.55
C LYS A 88 -8.01 6.40 4.11
N ILE A 89 -6.90 6.28 3.41
CA ILE A 89 -6.35 4.99 2.97
C ILE A 89 -4.96 4.79 3.54
N ARG A 90 -4.63 3.55 3.89
CA ARG A 90 -3.25 3.14 4.14
C ARG A 90 -2.63 2.71 2.82
N TYR A 91 -1.66 3.49 2.37
CA TYR A 91 -0.96 3.28 1.11
C TYR A 91 0.48 2.86 1.38
N LYS A 92 0.90 1.70 0.86
CA LYS A 92 2.28 1.22 1.03
C LYS A 92 3.16 1.40 -0.22
N GLY A 93 2.63 1.97 -1.31
CA GLY A 93 3.36 2.08 -2.59
C GLY A 93 3.67 0.72 -3.21
N GLN A 94 4.15 0.68 -4.46
CA GLN A 94 4.68 -0.57 -5.03
C GLN A 94 6.17 -0.76 -4.72
N GLY A 95 6.89 0.30 -4.33
CA GLY A 95 8.32 0.28 -4.06
C GLY A 95 8.76 -0.75 -3.01
N PHE A 96 7.93 -1.00 -1.99
CA PHE A 96 8.28 -1.97 -0.94
C PHE A 96 8.40 -3.40 -1.46
N LEU A 97 7.62 -3.78 -2.49
CA LEU A 97 7.69 -5.11 -3.09
C LEU A 97 9.04 -5.33 -3.78
N TYR A 98 9.54 -4.32 -4.50
CA TYR A 98 10.84 -4.39 -5.16
C TYR A 98 11.98 -4.45 -4.14
N VAL A 99 11.93 -3.66 -3.07
CA VAL A 99 12.92 -3.71 -1.99
C VAL A 99 12.90 -5.08 -1.30
N PHE A 100 11.72 -5.63 -1.05
CA PHE A 100 11.55 -6.96 -0.47
C PHE A 100 12.14 -8.06 -1.36
N ALA A 101 11.76 -8.08 -2.65
CA ALA A 101 12.25 -9.07 -3.61
C ALA A 101 13.77 -8.96 -3.81
N GLY A 102 14.31 -7.73 -3.90
CA GLY A 102 15.74 -7.49 -3.97
C GLY A 102 16.49 -7.97 -2.73
N GLY A 103 15.93 -7.73 -1.53
CA GLY A 103 16.48 -8.24 -0.27
C GLY A 103 16.55 -9.76 -0.23
N LEU A 104 15.48 -10.45 -0.66
CA LEU A 104 15.47 -11.92 -0.76
C LEU A 104 16.46 -12.45 -1.79
N ALA A 105 16.58 -11.80 -2.94
CA ALA A 105 17.53 -12.20 -3.98
C ALA A 105 18.99 -12.09 -3.50
N LEU A 106 19.32 -11.00 -2.80
CA LEU A 106 20.65 -10.81 -2.20
C LEU A 106 20.94 -11.83 -1.10
N ALA A 107 20.00 -12.04 -0.17
CA ALA A 107 20.17 -13.00 0.91
C ALA A 107 20.28 -14.45 0.38
N GLY A 108 19.41 -14.81 -0.56
CA GLY A 108 19.42 -16.14 -1.19
C GLY A 108 20.68 -16.39 -2.02
N GLY A 109 21.14 -15.39 -2.79
CA GLY A 109 22.37 -15.49 -3.57
C GLY A 109 23.63 -15.63 -2.70
N ALA A 110 23.73 -14.83 -1.64
CA ALA A 110 24.82 -14.93 -0.67
C ALA A 110 24.81 -16.30 0.03
N PHE A 111 23.63 -16.78 0.46
CA PHE A 111 23.49 -18.11 1.06
C PHE A 111 23.90 -19.21 0.09
N PHE A 112 23.41 -19.18 -1.15
CA PHE A 112 23.75 -20.19 -2.16
C PHE A 112 25.25 -20.24 -2.44
N TYR A 113 25.89 -19.09 -2.60
CA TYR A 113 27.34 -19.02 -2.81
C TYR A 113 28.12 -19.62 -1.63
N MET A 114 27.76 -19.23 -0.39
CA MET A 114 28.41 -19.78 0.80
C MET A 114 28.19 -21.29 0.94
N ALA A 115 26.97 -21.77 0.72
CA ALA A 115 26.62 -23.17 0.94
C ALA A 115 27.18 -24.12 -0.13
N PHE A 116 27.29 -23.67 -1.39
CA PHE A 116 27.58 -24.57 -2.51
C PHE A 116 28.83 -24.24 -3.31
N LEU A 117 29.31 -22.98 -3.30
CA LEU A 117 30.43 -22.55 -4.15
C LEU A 117 31.71 -22.24 -3.36
N LYS A 118 31.60 -21.80 -2.10
CA LYS A 118 32.76 -21.41 -1.30
C LYS A 118 33.51 -22.61 -0.68
N TYR A 119 32.79 -23.69 -0.36
CA TYR A 119 33.35 -24.88 0.29
C TYR A 119 33.51 -26.08 -0.64
N HIS A 120 33.46 -25.86 -1.95
CA HIS A 120 33.66 -26.87 -3.00
C HIS A 120 34.84 -26.49 -3.87
#